data_AF-A0A7L9U1U4-F1
#
_entry.id   AF-A0A7L9U1U4-F1
#
_cell.length_a   1.000
_cell.length_b   1.000
_cell.length_c   1.000
_cell.angle_alpha   90.00
_cell.angle_beta   90.00
_cell.angle_gamma   90.00
#
_symmetry.space_group_name_H-M   'P 1'
#
loop_
_entity.id
_entity.type
_entity.pdbx_description
1 polymer ?
#
loop_
_entity_poly.entity_id
_entity_poly.type
_entity_poly.pdbx_seq_one_letter_code
_entity_poly.pdbx_strand_id
1 'polypeptide(L)'
;MRRVWAVFGWFMLAQAAAAQPVYKCTLDGKVSYAEHPCAIGRTTELAVPPAPSGAEAAAALERDKARLAALQKERSTLEARAEREERGQQRAARAAAATRQKCERLRLQARWAEEDAARAGKATSAAARLKARRQAEALAVQCPA
;
A
#
# COMPACT_ATOMS: atom_id res chain seq x y z
N MET A 1 -2.63 1.68 60.68
CA MET A 1 -3.42 2.57 59.81
C MET A 1 -2.97 4.02 59.95
N ARG A 2 -1.83 4.43 59.35
CA ARG A 2 -1.33 5.82 59.50
C ARG A 2 -0.25 6.23 58.48
N ARG A 3 -0.26 5.63 57.28
CA ARG A 3 0.76 5.89 56.23
C ARG A 3 0.18 5.98 54.81
N VAL A 4 -1.07 6.42 54.66
CA VAL A 4 -1.71 6.60 53.34
C VAL A 4 -1.89 8.08 52.97
N TRP A 5 -1.63 9.00 53.89
CA TRP A 5 -1.90 10.44 53.73
C TRP A 5 -0.66 11.27 53.35
N ALA A 6 0.35 10.68 52.68
CA ALA A 6 1.58 11.39 52.33
C ALA A 6 1.95 11.31 50.83
N VAL A 7 1.03 10.82 49.97
CA VAL A 7 1.27 10.74 48.52
C VAL A 7 0.28 11.60 47.71
N PHE A 8 -0.80 12.09 48.34
CA PHE A 8 -1.82 12.93 47.70
C PHE A 8 -1.52 14.44 47.74
N GLY A 9 -0.25 14.83 47.87
CA GLY A 9 0.15 16.23 48.08
C GLY A 9 1.03 16.86 47.00
N TRP A 10 1.38 16.13 45.92
CA TRP A 10 2.40 16.60 44.96
C TRP A 10 2.01 16.41 43.49
N PHE A 11 0.73 16.58 43.15
CA PHE A 11 0.30 16.61 41.75
C PHE A 11 -0.77 17.68 41.51
N MET A 12 -0.48 18.90 41.97
CA MET A 12 -1.32 20.09 41.75
C MET A 12 -0.43 21.30 41.40
N LEU A 13 0.50 21.11 40.46
CA LEU A 13 1.15 22.21 39.73
C LEU A 13 1.24 21.83 38.24
N ALA A 14 0.08 21.66 37.62
CA ALA A 14 -0.07 21.74 36.17
C ALA A 14 -1.15 22.80 35.89
N GLN A 15 -0.93 24.02 36.37
CA GLN A 15 -1.81 25.15 36.11
C GLN A 15 -1.06 26.15 35.22
N ALA A 16 -1.66 26.39 34.05
CA ALA A 16 -1.29 27.34 33.01
C ALA A 16 0.04 27.07 32.28
N ALA A 17 -0.02 26.22 31.25
CA ALA A 17 0.80 26.45 30.06
C ALA A 17 0.23 27.69 29.34
N ALA A 18 0.51 28.88 29.87
CA ALA A 18 0.35 30.09 29.10
C ALA A 18 1.35 30.03 27.93
N ALA A 19 0.88 30.24 26.70
CA ALA A 19 1.76 30.39 25.56
C ALA A 19 2.70 31.57 25.85
N GLN A 20 4.00 31.31 25.99
CA GLN A 20 4.99 32.37 26.19
C GLN A 20 5.02 33.24 24.92
N PRO A 21 5.02 34.57 25.04
CA PRO A 21 5.05 35.44 23.88
C PRO A 21 6.33 35.19 23.10
N VAL A 22 6.19 34.81 21.82
CA VAL A 22 7.33 34.65 20.92
C VAL A 22 7.58 35.98 20.23
N TYR A 23 8.80 36.48 20.32
CA TYR A 23 9.21 37.72 19.69
C TYR A 23 10.01 37.39 18.42
N LYS A 24 9.68 38.08 17.33
CA LYS A 24 10.50 38.14 16.13
C LYS A 24 11.43 39.33 16.21
N CYS A 25 12.72 39.03 16.13
CA CYS A 25 13.81 39.99 16.11
C CYS A 25 14.31 40.18 14.69
N THR A 26 14.49 41.44 14.28
CA THR A 26 15.16 41.78 13.01
C THR A 26 16.38 42.66 13.28
N LEU A 27 17.56 42.15 12.93
CA LEU A 27 18.84 42.84 13.03
C LEU A 27 19.66 42.59 11.75
N ASP A 28 20.10 43.66 11.09
CA ASP A 28 20.91 43.61 9.86
C ASP A 28 20.35 42.67 8.76
N GLY A 29 19.02 42.63 8.63
CA GLY A 29 18.33 41.76 7.65
C GLY A 29 18.18 40.29 8.08
N LYS A 30 18.70 39.89 9.24
CA LYS A 30 18.51 38.55 9.81
C LYS A 30 17.29 38.51 10.74
N VAL A 31 16.49 37.46 10.62
CA VAL A 31 15.32 37.20 11.46
C VAL A 31 15.67 36.11 12.48
N SER A 32 15.53 36.40 13.76
CA SER A 32 15.60 35.40 14.84
C SER A 32 14.32 35.42 15.68
N TYR A 33 13.99 34.29 16.29
CA TYR A 33 12.82 34.15 17.17
C TYR A 33 13.30 33.83 18.57
N ALA A 34 12.78 34.55 19.57
CA ALA A 34 13.15 34.38 20.97
C ALA A 34 11.90 34.48 21.86
N GLU A 35 11.96 33.85 23.03
CA GLU A 35 10.91 33.90 24.05
C GLU A 35 11.01 35.17 24.93
N HIS A 36 12.01 36.00 24.67
CA HIS A 36 12.28 37.27 25.33
C HIS A 36 12.45 38.39 24.30
N PRO A 37 12.16 39.65 24.67
CA PRO A 37 12.38 40.79 23.79
C PRO A 37 13.83 40.87 23.31
N CYS A 38 14.04 41.33 22.08
CA CYS A 38 15.37 41.41 21.48
C CYS A 38 16.23 42.44 22.23
N ALA A 39 17.45 42.07 22.62
CA ALA A 39 18.38 42.98 23.30
C ALA A 39 18.82 44.15 22.39
N ILE A 40 18.93 43.91 21.08
CA ILE A 40 19.33 44.88 20.05
C ILE A 40 18.52 44.60 18.77
N GLY A 41 18.03 45.64 18.10
CA GLY A 41 17.25 45.54 16.85
C GLY A 41 15.75 45.80 17.03
N ARG A 42 14.96 45.56 15.96
CA ARG A 42 13.51 45.74 16.00
C ARG A 42 12.82 44.47 16.52
N THR A 43 12.03 44.63 17.58
CA THR A 43 11.23 43.58 18.21
C THR A 43 9.78 43.67 17.75
N THR A 44 9.22 42.57 17.27
CA THR A 44 7.78 42.42 17.03
C THR A 44 7.28 41.20 17.79
N GLU A 45 6.35 41.40 18.72
CA GLU A 45 5.66 40.30 19.39
C GLU A 45 4.73 39.58 18.40
N LEU A 46 4.83 38.25 18.32
CA LEU A 46 3.89 37.47 17.53
C LEU A 46 2.60 37.33 18.30
N ALA A 47 1.52 37.88 17.74
CA ALA A 47 0.18 37.64 18.25
C ALA A 47 -0.14 36.14 18.14
N VAL A 48 -0.34 35.51 19.30
CA VAL A 48 -0.91 34.16 19.35
C VAL A 48 -2.43 34.32 19.12
N PRO A 49 -3.01 33.61 18.13
CA PRO A 49 -4.45 33.67 17.93
C PRO A 49 -5.16 33.17 19.20
N PRO A 50 -6.28 33.79 19.59
CA PRO A 50 -7.02 33.32 20.76
C PRO A 50 -7.47 31.87 20.55
N ALA A 51 -7.50 31.11 21.64
CA ALA A 51 -8.06 29.76 21.59
C ALA A 51 -9.52 29.84 21.10
N PRO A 52 -9.95 28.93 20.20
CA PRO A 52 -11.34 28.89 19.75
C PRO A 52 -12.26 28.65 20.94
N SER A 53 -13.50 29.17 20.86
CA SER A 53 -14.49 28.87 21.89
C SER A 53 -14.79 27.37 21.93
N GLY A 54 -15.23 26.85 23.08
CA GLY A 54 -15.52 25.41 23.23
C GLY A 54 -16.52 24.87 22.20
N ALA A 55 -17.50 25.70 21.78
CA ALA A 55 -18.47 25.34 20.75
C ALA A 55 -17.85 25.29 19.34
N GLU A 56 -16.99 26.25 18.99
CA GLU A 56 -16.27 26.26 17.70
C GLU A 56 -15.28 25.11 17.61
N ALA A 57 -14.57 24.81 18.70
CA ALA A 57 -13.65 23.68 18.80
C ALA A 57 -14.39 22.34 18.63
N ALA A 58 -15.56 22.17 19.26
CA ALA A 58 -16.38 20.98 19.10
C ALA A 58 -16.89 20.83 17.66
N ALA A 59 -17.37 21.91 17.04
CA ALA A 59 -17.82 21.89 15.65
C ALA A 59 -16.67 21.59 14.67
N ALA A 60 -15.47 22.12 14.92
CA ALA A 60 -14.28 21.80 14.14
C ALA A 60 -13.90 20.32 14.28
N LEU A 61 -13.90 19.80 15.51
CA LEU A 61 -13.60 18.39 15.78
C LEU A 61 -14.57 17.44 15.07
N GLU A 62 -15.86 17.73 15.05
CA GLU A 62 -16.84 16.90 14.34
C GLU A 62 -16.63 16.93 12.82
N ARG A 63 -16.29 18.10 12.25
CA ARG A 63 -15.91 18.20 10.82
C ARG A 63 -14.66 17.39 10.52
N ASP A 64 -13.66 17.46 11.39
CA ASP A 64 -12.41 16.73 11.21
C ASP A 64 -12.63 15.22 11.33
N LYS A 65 -13.43 14.75 12.29
CA LYS A 65 -13.84 13.35 12.41
C LYS A 65 -14.56 12.87 11.14
N ALA A 66 -15.51 13.64 10.63
CA ALA A 66 -16.24 13.29 9.41
C ALA A 66 -15.29 13.20 8.20
N ARG A 67 -14.34 14.15 8.09
CA ARG A 67 -13.32 14.12 7.04
C ARG A 67 -12.40 12.91 7.16
N LEU A 68 -11.94 12.59 8.37
CA LEU A 68 -11.11 11.41 8.62
C LEU A 68 -11.85 10.12 8.28
N ALA A 69 -13.12 10.00 8.67
CA ALA A 69 -13.95 8.86 8.33
C ALA A 69 -14.12 8.71 6.81
N ALA A 70 -14.33 9.82 6.09
CA ALA A 70 -14.43 9.81 4.64
C ALA A 70 -13.12 9.33 3.97
N LEU A 71 -11.98 9.84 4.42
CA LEU A 71 -10.66 9.44 3.93
C LEU A 71 -10.36 7.97 4.24
N GLN A 72 -10.70 7.48 5.44
CA GLN A 72 -10.54 6.06 5.79
C GLN A 72 -11.40 5.15 4.92
N LYS A 73 -12.63 5.57 4.64
CA LYS A 73 -13.52 4.85 3.72
C LYS A 73 -12.93 4.80 2.31
N GLU A 74 -12.43 5.93 1.80
CA GLU A 74 -11.80 5.99 0.48
C GLU A 74 -10.60 5.03 0.41
N ARG A 75 -9.69 5.08 1.39
CA ARG A 75 -8.53 4.19 1.47
C ARG A 75 -8.93 2.71 1.46
N SER A 76 -9.86 2.31 2.33
CA SER A 76 -10.31 0.92 2.39
C SER A 76 -11.00 0.46 1.09
N THR A 77 -11.71 1.34 0.40
CA THR A 77 -12.30 0.99 -0.91
C THR A 77 -11.25 0.82 -2.00
N LEU A 78 -10.21 1.64 -2.01
CA LEU A 78 -9.09 1.52 -2.95
C LEU A 78 -8.29 0.24 -2.69
N GLU A 79 -7.96 -0.04 -1.43
CA GLU A 79 -7.27 -1.26 -1.02
C GLU A 79 -8.06 -2.52 -1.40
N ALA A 80 -9.38 -2.54 -1.14
CA ALA A 80 -10.24 -3.66 -1.52
C ALA A 80 -10.34 -3.86 -3.05
N ARG A 81 -10.25 -2.79 -3.85
CA ARG A 81 -10.20 -2.90 -5.32
C ARG A 81 -8.86 -3.45 -5.79
N ALA A 82 -7.76 -2.90 -5.28
CA ALA A 82 -6.41 -3.36 -5.59
C ALA A 82 -6.25 -4.85 -5.27
N GLU A 83 -6.70 -5.30 -4.10
CA GLU A 83 -6.64 -6.71 -3.71
C GLU A 83 -7.45 -7.62 -4.66
N ARG A 84 -8.62 -7.17 -5.11
CA ARG A 84 -9.44 -7.92 -6.08
C ARG A 84 -8.75 -8.01 -7.44
N GLU A 85 -8.17 -6.92 -7.90
CA GLU A 85 -7.44 -6.85 -9.17
C GLU A 85 -6.19 -7.74 -9.12
N GLU A 86 -5.38 -7.66 -8.06
CA GLU A 86 -4.22 -8.53 -7.87
C GLU A 86 -4.62 -10.00 -7.84
N ARG A 87 -5.68 -10.36 -7.12
CA ARG A 87 -6.20 -11.74 -7.12
C ARG A 87 -6.66 -12.17 -8.51
N GLY A 88 -7.29 -11.28 -9.27
CA GLY A 88 -7.67 -11.51 -10.67
C GLY A 88 -6.46 -11.76 -11.56
N GLN A 89 -5.45 -10.91 -11.48
CA GLN A 89 -4.20 -11.04 -12.22
C GLN A 89 -3.45 -12.33 -11.87
N GLN A 90 -3.36 -12.68 -10.58
CA GLN A 90 -2.73 -13.92 -10.14
C GLN A 90 -3.46 -15.16 -10.68
N ARG A 91 -4.80 -15.16 -10.69
CA ARG A 91 -5.59 -16.26 -11.27
C ARG A 91 -5.37 -16.38 -12.78
N ALA A 92 -5.40 -15.25 -13.49
CA ALA A 92 -5.13 -15.21 -14.93
C ALA A 92 -3.70 -15.68 -15.25
N ALA A 93 -2.71 -15.24 -14.48
CA ALA A 93 -1.32 -15.65 -14.64
C ALA A 93 -1.14 -17.17 -14.43
N ARG A 94 -1.77 -17.74 -13.39
CA ARG A 94 -1.77 -19.19 -13.13
C ARG A 94 -2.44 -19.97 -14.26
N ALA A 95 -3.59 -19.52 -14.74
CA ALA A 95 -4.28 -20.15 -15.87
C ALA A 95 -3.41 -20.12 -17.14
N ALA A 96 -2.82 -18.96 -17.47
CA ALA A 96 -1.93 -18.82 -18.60
C ALA A 96 -0.66 -19.69 -18.47
N ALA A 97 -0.10 -19.82 -17.27
CA ALA A 97 1.03 -20.71 -17.00
C ALA A 97 0.66 -22.17 -17.20
N ALA A 98 -0.50 -22.61 -16.70
CA ALA A 98 -1.01 -23.97 -16.87
C ALA A 98 -1.25 -24.30 -18.36
N THR A 99 -1.85 -23.38 -19.12
CA THR A 99 -2.02 -23.52 -20.57
C THR A 99 -0.67 -23.64 -21.29
N ARG A 100 0.30 -22.79 -20.95
CA ARG A 100 1.65 -22.86 -21.51
C ARG A 100 2.32 -24.20 -21.21
N GLN A 101 2.30 -24.66 -19.97
CA GLN A 101 2.86 -25.97 -19.60
C GLN A 101 2.18 -27.12 -20.34
N LYS A 102 0.86 -27.07 -20.51
CA LYS A 102 0.10 -28.05 -21.29
C LYS A 102 0.55 -28.06 -22.75
N CYS A 103 0.73 -26.88 -23.34
CA CYS A 103 1.20 -26.74 -24.72
C CYS A 103 2.63 -27.25 -24.90
N GLU A 104 3.55 -26.90 -24.01
CA GLU A 104 4.92 -27.42 -24.04
C GLU A 104 4.96 -28.94 -23.94
N ARG A 105 4.13 -29.53 -23.07
CA ARG A 105 4.02 -30.98 -22.97
C ARG A 105 3.51 -31.63 -24.27
N LEU A 106 2.49 -31.04 -24.90
CA LEU A 106 1.97 -31.55 -26.17
C LEU A 106 2.98 -31.41 -27.31
N ARG A 107 3.73 -30.29 -27.36
CA ARG A 107 4.83 -30.09 -28.32
C ARG A 107 5.88 -31.18 -28.20
N LEU A 108 6.28 -31.48 -26.95
CA LEU A 108 7.25 -32.53 -26.68
C LEU A 108 6.72 -33.92 -27.08
N GLN A 109 5.45 -34.22 -26.76
CA GLN A 109 4.82 -35.49 -27.15
C GLN A 109 4.71 -35.66 -28.67
N ALA A 110 4.36 -34.60 -29.40
CA ALA A 110 4.32 -34.61 -30.86
C ALA A 110 5.71 -34.88 -31.44
N ARG A 111 6.73 -34.15 -30.97
CA ARG A 111 8.11 -34.34 -31.39
C ARG A 111 8.62 -35.76 -31.14
N TRP A 112 8.39 -36.32 -29.95
CA TRP A 112 8.78 -37.69 -29.66
C TRP A 112 8.03 -38.71 -30.52
N ALA A 113 6.74 -38.50 -30.77
CA ALA A 113 5.99 -39.40 -31.63
C ALA A 113 6.49 -39.36 -33.09
N GLU A 114 6.94 -38.20 -33.57
CA GLU A 114 7.60 -38.06 -34.88
C GLU A 114 8.96 -38.78 -34.91
N GLU A 115 9.78 -38.60 -33.89
CA GLU A 115 11.08 -39.29 -33.75
C GLU A 115 10.90 -40.82 -33.68
N ASP A 116 9.92 -41.30 -32.92
CA ASP A 116 9.54 -42.72 -32.85
C ASP A 116 9.08 -43.24 -34.21
N ALA A 117 8.27 -42.47 -34.95
CA ALA A 117 7.81 -42.84 -36.28
C ALA A 117 8.95 -42.89 -37.31
N ALA A 118 9.94 -42.00 -37.18
CA ALA A 118 11.13 -42.01 -38.02
C ALA A 118 12.04 -43.23 -37.73
N ARG A 119 12.08 -43.70 -36.48
CA ARG A 119 12.88 -44.86 -36.05
C ARG A 119 12.15 -46.20 -36.17
N ALA A 120 10.83 -46.19 -36.40
CA ALA A 120 10.01 -47.40 -36.43
C ALA A 120 10.39 -48.33 -37.60
N GLY A 121 10.55 -49.62 -37.28
CA GLY A 121 10.76 -50.66 -38.28
C GLY A 121 9.52 -50.90 -39.17
N LYS A 122 9.70 -51.63 -40.28
CA LYS A 122 8.65 -51.84 -41.31
C LYS A 122 7.29 -52.28 -40.73
N ALA A 123 7.29 -53.22 -39.78
CA ALA A 123 6.08 -53.78 -39.18
C ALA A 123 5.27 -52.78 -38.32
N THR A 124 5.93 -51.81 -37.67
CA THR A 124 5.26 -50.84 -36.76
C THR A 124 5.13 -49.44 -37.35
N SER A 125 5.71 -49.20 -38.54
CA SER A 125 5.78 -47.89 -39.19
C SER A 125 4.42 -47.21 -39.39
N ALA A 126 3.38 -47.93 -39.82
CA ALA A 126 2.06 -47.37 -40.05
C ALA A 126 1.38 -46.91 -38.73
N ALA A 127 1.48 -47.72 -37.68
CA ALA A 127 0.94 -47.39 -36.36
C ALA A 127 1.68 -46.20 -35.73
N ALA A 128 3.01 -46.15 -35.86
CA ALA A 128 3.82 -45.05 -35.35
C ALA A 128 3.52 -43.73 -36.07
N ARG A 129 3.37 -43.75 -37.40
CA ARG A 129 2.95 -42.58 -38.19
C ARG A 129 1.56 -42.07 -37.80
N LEU A 130 0.60 -42.98 -37.58
CA LEU A 130 -0.74 -42.60 -37.12
C LEU A 130 -0.69 -41.94 -35.73
N LYS A 131 0.14 -42.47 -34.81
CA LYS A 131 0.36 -41.87 -33.49
C LYS A 131 0.95 -40.46 -33.62
N ALA A 132 2.00 -40.28 -34.42
CA ALA A 132 2.61 -38.97 -34.68
C ALA A 132 1.57 -37.97 -35.20
N ARG A 133 0.79 -38.36 -36.21
CA ARG A 133 -0.29 -37.54 -36.76
C ARG A 133 -1.32 -37.12 -35.70
N ARG A 134 -1.79 -38.06 -34.87
CA ARG A 134 -2.76 -37.75 -33.81
C ARG A 134 -2.21 -36.80 -32.77
N GLN A 135 -0.93 -36.90 -32.41
CA GLN A 135 -0.30 -35.97 -31.46
C GLN A 135 -0.15 -34.57 -32.07
N ALA A 136 0.21 -34.48 -33.36
CA ALA A 136 0.27 -33.22 -34.08
C ALA A 136 -1.12 -32.56 -34.18
N GLU A 137 -2.17 -33.32 -34.50
CA GLU A 137 -3.56 -32.83 -34.53
C GLU A 137 -4.01 -32.36 -33.13
N ALA A 138 -3.71 -33.11 -32.07
CA ALA A 138 -4.03 -32.73 -30.70
C ALA A 138 -3.31 -31.44 -30.26
N LEU A 139 -2.05 -31.28 -30.66
CA LEU A 139 -1.29 -30.06 -30.43
C LEU A 139 -1.92 -28.86 -31.16
N ALA A 140 -2.24 -29.01 -32.45
CA ALA A 140 -2.81 -27.95 -33.27
C ALA A 140 -4.17 -27.43 -32.74
N VAL A 141 -5.02 -28.33 -32.22
CA VAL A 141 -6.32 -27.94 -31.66
C VAL A 141 -6.18 -27.21 -30.33
N GLN A 142 -5.27 -27.67 -29.46
CA GLN A 142 -5.19 -27.13 -28.09
C GLN A 142 -4.28 -25.91 -27.98
N CYS A 143 -3.33 -25.77 -28.91
CA CYS A 143 -2.28 -24.76 -28.88
C CYS A 143 -2.07 -24.20 -30.29
N PRO A 144 -3.04 -23.41 -30.81
CA PRO A 144 -2.88 -22.74 -32.09
C PRO A 144 -1.66 -21.80 -32.04
N ALA A 145 -0.95 -21.73 -33.16
CA ALA A 145 0.29 -20.96 -33.32
C ALA A 145 0.08 -19.46 -33.15
#